data_AF-A0A7K1V0F2-F1
#
_entry.id   AF-A0A7K1V0F2-F1
#
_cell.length_a   1.000
_cell.length_b   1.000
_cell.length_c   1.000
_cell.angle_alpha   90.00
_cell.angle_beta   90.00
_cell.angle_gamma   90.00
#
_symmetry.space_group_name_H-M   'P 1'
#
loop_
_entity.id
_entity.type
_entity.pdbx_description
1 polymer ?
#
loop_
_entity_poly.entity_id
_entity_poly.type
_entity_poly.pdbx_seq_one_letter_code
_entity_poly.pdbx_strand_id
1 'polypeptide(L)'
;MRLSFVAAALVALPLLAACGGGGGSDKPAEITQADVSKSLQTGGLDAKTADCSAKIFVEQGISQDGLRRMLKSDTKSGVVPDAQSAGLSKDDTDKMQAAAMKIISSCMQANH
;
A
#
# COMPACT_ATOMS: atom_id res chain seq x y z
N MET A 1 -46.52 13.28 10.36
CA MET A 1 -46.43 12.63 9.04
C MET A 1 -45.27 11.64 9.06
N ARG A 2 -45.31 10.64 8.17
CA ARG A 2 -44.77 9.28 8.35
C ARG A 2 -43.23 9.17 8.34
N LEU A 3 -42.71 8.30 9.21
CA LEU A 3 -41.35 7.72 9.08
C LEU A 3 -41.23 7.04 7.72
N SER A 4 -40.27 7.46 6.91
CA SER A 4 -39.87 6.74 5.69
C SER A 4 -38.44 6.25 5.87
N PHE A 5 -38.31 4.94 6.07
CA PHE A 5 -37.08 4.21 5.84
C PHE A 5 -36.85 4.15 4.32
N VAL A 6 -35.71 4.68 3.85
CA VAL A 6 -35.14 4.31 2.56
C VAL A 6 -33.68 3.95 2.80
N ALA A 7 -33.41 2.66 2.63
CA ALA A 7 -32.09 2.09 2.54
C ALA A 7 -31.48 2.35 1.16
N ALA A 8 -30.15 2.33 1.14
CA ALA A 8 -29.29 2.13 -0.01
C ALA A 8 -29.18 3.27 -1.03
N ALA A 9 -27.99 3.87 -1.01
CA ALA A 9 -27.01 3.81 -2.11
C ALA A 9 -26.43 5.20 -2.43
N LEU A 10 -25.10 5.19 -2.59
CA LEU A 10 -24.28 6.25 -3.18
C LEU A 10 -24.05 7.46 -2.27
N VAL A 11 -23.26 7.24 -1.22
CA VAL A 11 -22.28 8.26 -0.84
C VAL A 11 -21.42 8.48 -2.08
N ALA A 12 -21.69 9.59 -2.77
CA ALA A 12 -20.79 10.19 -3.73
C ALA A 12 -19.52 10.58 -2.98
N LEU A 13 -18.66 9.58 -2.76
CA LEU A 13 -17.26 9.76 -2.47
C LEU A 13 -16.69 10.57 -3.66
N PRO A 14 -16.03 11.71 -3.44
CA PRO A 14 -15.16 12.29 -4.44
C PRO A 14 -13.88 11.45 -4.64
N LEU A 15 -13.92 10.14 -4.36
CA LEU A 15 -12.83 9.20 -4.61
C LEU A 15 -12.86 8.67 -6.04
N LEU A 16 -13.08 9.57 -7.00
CA LEU A 16 -13.03 9.28 -8.44
C LEU A 16 -12.05 10.20 -9.18
N ALA A 17 -10.94 10.57 -8.54
CA ALA A 17 -9.72 11.02 -9.23
C ALA A 17 -8.69 9.88 -9.43
N ALA A 18 -9.14 8.62 -9.28
CA ALA A 18 -8.37 7.43 -9.64
C ALA A 18 -9.25 6.48 -10.46
N CYS A 19 -9.86 7.00 -11.52
CA CYS A 19 -10.41 6.19 -12.61
C CYS A 19 -9.60 6.56 -13.86
N GLY A 20 -8.98 5.58 -14.50
CA GLY A 20 -8.05 5.80 -15.61
C GLY A 20 -8.67 6.57 -16.77
N GLY A 21 -7.89 7.48 -17.34
CA GLY A 21 -8.20 8.08 -18.64
C GLY A 21 -7.89 9.57 -18.72
N GLY A 22 -6.67 9.88 -19.17
CA GLY A 22 -6.38 11.10 -19.91
C GLY A 22 -6.00 12.34 -19.09
N GLY A 23 -4.75 12.78 -19.26
CA GLY A 23 -4.38 14.15 -18.92
C GLY A 23 -2.95 14.33 -18.43
N GLY A 24 -1.98 14.28 -19.37
CA GLY A 24 -0.75 15.05 -19.32
C GLY A 24 0.09 15.02 -18.04
N SER A 25 1.01 14.06 -17.96
CA SER A 25 2.37 14.23 -17.44
C SER A 25 3.05 12.87 -17.52
N ASP A 26 4.20 12.77 -18.19
CA ASP A 26 5.11 11.62 -18.23
C ASP A 26 5.72 11.28 -16.85
N LYS A 27 4.94 11.39 -15.77
CA LYS A 27 5.30 10.91 -14.43
C LYS A 27 4.64 9.56 -14.23
N PRO A 28 5.37 8.54 -13.75
CA PRO A 28 4.75 7.25 -13.48
C PRO A 28 3.66 7.44 -12.42
N ALA A 29 2.61 6.60 -12.46
CA ALA A 29 1.51 6.67 -11.52
C ALA A 29 2.01 6.66 -10.07
N GLU A 30 1.38 7.46 -9.22
CA GLU A 30 1.69 7.50 -7.80
C GLU A 30 1.30 6.16 -7.17
N ILE A 31 2.23 5.50 -6.47
CA ILE A 31 1.95 4.28 -5.73
C ILE A 31 1.05 4.63 -4.54
N THR A 32 -0.08 3.94 -4.46
CA THR A 32 -1.05 4.11 -3.38
C THR A 32 -0.97 2.97 -2.35
N GLN A 33 -1.62 3.14 -1.21
CA GLN A 33 -1.79 2.07 -0.23
C GLN A 33 -2.44 0.83 -0.85
N ALA A 34 -3.41 1.02 -1.76
CA ALA A 34 -4.10 -0.08 -2.42
C ALA A 34 -3.14 -0.90 -3.32
N ASP A 35 -2.21 -0.23 -4.00
CA ASP A 35 -1.20 -0.91 -4.82
C ASP A 35 -0.24 -1.74 -3.96
N VAL A 36 0.20 -1.20 -2.83
CA VAL A 36 1.03 -1.92 -1.85
C VAL A 36 0.30 -3.13 -1.28
N SER A 37 -0.94 -2.94 -0.83
CA SER A 37 -1.75 -4.05 -0.30
C SER A 37 -1.95 -5.14 -1.34
N LYS A 38 -2.27 -4.78 -2.59
CA LYS A 38 -2.46 -5.74 -3.66
C LYS A 38 -1.19 -6.54 -3.97
N SER A 39 -0.03 -5.92 -3.90
CA SER A 39 1.25 -6.61 -4.07
C SER A 39 1.52 -7.60 -2.93
N LEU A 40 1.27 -7.19 -1.69
CA LEU A 40 1.41 -8.06 -0.52
C LEU A 40 0.46 -9.26 -0.60
N GLN A 41 -0.79 -9.05 -1.05
CA GLN A 41 -1.74 -10.13 -1.31
C GLN A 41 -1.28 -11.06 -2.43
N THR A 42 -0.68 -10.50 -3.49
CA THR A 42 -0.08 -11.28 -4.58
C THR A 42 1.09 -12.14 -4.08
N GLY A 43 1.82 -11.65 -3.07
CA GLY A 43 2.86 -12.40 -2.35
C GLY A 43 2.34 -13.47 -1.39
N GLY A 44 1.01 -13.60 -1.23
CA GLY A 44 0.38 -14.64 -0.41
C GLY A 44 -0.09 -14.20 0.97
N LEU A 45 -0.05 -12.90 1.30
CA LEU A 45 -0.67 -12.39 2.53
C LEU A 45 -2.19 -12.36 2.40
N ASP A 46 -2.89 -12.55 3.52
CA ASP A 46 -4.33 -12.29 3.58
C ASP A 46 -4.63 -10.78 3.44
N ALA A 47 -5.83 -10.45 2.96
CA ALA A 47 -6.22 -9.07 2.69
C ALA A 47 -6.12 -8.15 3.94
N LYS A 48 -6.43 -8.65 5.14
CA LYS A 48 -6.42 -7.85 6.37
C LYS A 48 -4.99 -7.53 6.79
N THR A 49 -4.09 -8.51 6.75
CA THR A 49 -2.66 -8.31 7.04
C THR A 49 -1.99 -7.44 5.99
N ALA A 50 -2.33 -7.63 4.71
CA ALA A 50 -1.82 -6.83 3.61
C ALA A 50 -2.27 -5.36 3.69
N ASP A 51 -3.54 -5.09 3.98
CA ASP A 51 -4.05 -3.72 4.15
C ASP A 51 -3.43 -3.03 5.37
N CYS A 52 -3.30 -3.74 6.49
CA CYS A 52 -2.64 -3.21 7.68
C CYS A 52 -1.18 -2.85 7.39
N SER A 53 -0.46 -3.73 6.70
CA SER A 53 0.94 -3.51 6.35
C SER A 53 1.12 -2.35 5.38
N ALA A 54 0.28 -2.30 4.35
CA ALA A 54 0.29 -1.23 3.35
C ALA A 54 0.05 0.15 3.99
N LYS A 55 -0.87 0.23 4.95
CA LYS A 55 -1.13 1.48 5.69
C LYS A 55 0.13 1.97 6.41
N ILE A 56 0.83 1.08 7.12
CA ILE A 56 2.06 1.45 7.83
C ILE A 56 3.16 1.89 6.85
N PHE A 57 3.32 1.21 5.71
CA PHE A 57 4.32 1.60 4.72
C PHE A 57 4.08 3.00 4.14
N VAL A 58 2.82 3.35 3.86
CA VAL A 58 2.46 4.69 3.37
C VAL A 58 2.59 5.75 4.48
N GLU A 59 2.15 5.44 5.71
CA GLU A 59 2.24 6.36 6.86
C GLU A 59 3.68 6.67 7.28
N GLN A 60 4.61 5.74 7.08
CA GLN A 60 6.03 5.95 7.40
C GLN A 60 6.73 6.93 6.45
N GLY A 61 6.04 7.35 5.37
CA GLY A 61 6.56 8.36 4.45
C GLY A 61 7.76 7.87 3.65
N ILE A 62 7.73 6.60 3.23
CA ILE A 62 8.68 6.05 2.25
C ILE A 62 8.49 6.79 0.93
N SER A 63 9.59 7.10 0.24
CA SER A 63 9.51 7.76 -1.06
C SER A 63 8.75 6.93 -2.11
N GLN A 64 8.12 7.60 -3.06
CA GLN A 64 7.41 6.92 -4.17
C GLN A 64 8.34 6.02 -4.99
N ASP A 65 9.61 6.40 -5.14
CA ASP A 65 10.60 5.55 -5.80
C ASP A 65 10.97 4.33 -4.96
N GLY A 66 11.04 4.46 -3.64
CA GLY A 66 11.22 3.34 -2.72
C GLY A 66 10.06 2.35 -2.76
N LEU A 67 8.82 2.83 -2.72
CA LEU A 67 7.62 2.00 -2.85
C LEU A 67 7.57 1.29 -4.22
N ARG A 68 7.92 1.98 -5.31
CA ARG A 68 8.01 1.36 -6.65
C ARG A 68 9.05 0.25 -6.73
N ARG A 69 10.20 0.43 -6.09
CA ARG A 69 11.27 -0.59 -6.04
C ARG A 69 10.84 -1.81 -5.25
N MET A 70 10.14 -1.59 -4.13
CA MET A 70 9.53 -2.67 -3.33
C MET A 70 8.57 -3.50 -4.18
N LEU A 71 7.57 -2.85 -4.79
CA LEU A 71 6.56 -3.49 -5.62
C LEU A 71 7.13 -4.26 -6.83
N LYS A 72 8.19 -3.73 -7.46
CA LYS A 72 8.86 -4.40 -8.58
C LYS A 72 9.63 -5.65 -8.14
N SER A 73 10.08 -5.69 -6.90
CA SER A 73 10.90 -6.77 -6.36
C SER A 73 10.09 -8.04 -6.08
N ASP A 74 8.86 -7.89 -5.59
CA ASP A 74 7.98 -9.01 -5.22
C ASP A 74 7.46 -9.82 -6.44
N THR A 75 7.54 -9.26 -7.65
CA THR A 75 6.97 -9.90 -8.85
C THR A 75 7.87 -10.93 -9.54
N LYS A 76 9.14 -11.06 -9.17
CA LYS A 76 10.11 -11.82 -9.99
C LYS A 76 11.04 -12.77 -9.27
N SER A 77 11.11 -12.76 -7.95
CA SER A 77 11.91 -13.73 -7.20
C SER A 77 11.32 -13.85 -5.81
N GLY A 78 11.05 -15.07 -5.35
CA GLY A 78 10.63 -15.38 -3.97
C GLY A 78 11.73 -15.13 -2.93
N VAL A 79 12.50 -14.06 -3.13
CA VAL A 79 13.60 -13.59 -2.31
C VAL A 79 13.31 -12.11 -2.10
N VAL A 80 12.91 -11.74 -0.89
CA VAL A 80 12.90 -10.34 -0.43
C VAL A 80 14.30 -9.80 -0.73
N PRO A 81 14.49 -8.89 -1.70
CA PRO A 81 15.82 -8.35 -1.90
C PRO A 81 16.18 -7.57 -0.64
N ASP A 82 17.42 -7.75 -0.20
CA ASP A 82 17.99 -6.90 0.82
C ASP A 82 17.77 -5.43 0.39
N ALA A 83 17.27 -4.58 1.28
CA ALA A 83 16.86 -3.21 0.96
C ALA A 83 17.99 -2.41 0.26
N GLN A 84 19.25 -2.75 0.57
CA GLN A 84 20.42 -2.16 -0.10
C GLN A 84 20.57 -2.62 -1.56
N SER A 85 20.18 -3.86 -1.87
CA SER A 85 20.19 -4.44 -3.22
C SER A 85 19.07 -3.89 -4.11
N ALA A 86 17.96 -3.46 -3.50
CA ALA A 86 16.84 -2.82 -4.19
C ALA A 86 17.15 -1.37 -4.64
N GLY A 87 18.31 -0.83 -4.24
CA GLY A 87 18.73 0.53 -4.53
C GLY A 87 17.84 1.58 -3.86
N LEU A 88 17.35 1.26 -2.65
CA LEU A 88 16.65 2.22 -1.79
C LEU A 88 17.64 3.25 -1.25
N SER A 89 17.14 4.47 -1.02
CA SER A 89 17.90 5.46 -0.26
C SER A 89 18.10 4.96 1.17
N LYS A 90 19.12 5.50 1.87
CA LYS A 90 19.34 5.17 3.27
C LYS A 90 18.12 5.54 4.14
N ASP A 91 17.53 6.70 3.89
CA ASP A 91 16.33 7.17 4.61
C ASP A 91 15.12 6.25 4.36
N ASP A 92 14.91 5.80 3.11
CA ASP A 92 13.82 4.87 2.81
C ASP A 92 14.08 3.50 3.43
N THR A 93 15.33 3.05 3.50
CA THR A 93 15.72 1.80 4.16
C THR A 93 15.42 1.87 5.66
N ASP A 94 15.81 2.95 6.32
CA ASP A 94 15.58 3.15 7.75
C ASP A 94 14.06 3.22 8.05
N LYS A 95 13.29 3.91 7.21
CA LYS A 95 11.81 3.98 7.30
C LYS A 95 11.15 2.63 7.03
N MET A 96 11.64 1.87 6.06
CA MET A 96 11.14 0.51 5.76
C MET A 96 11.39 -0.44 6.92
N GLN A 97 12.58 -0.40 7.53
CA GLN A 97 12.88 -1.22 8.71
C GLN A 97 11.97 -0.84 9.89
N ALA A 98 11.78 0.46 10.13
CA ALA A 98 10.85 0.94 11.16
C ALA A 98 9.40 0.53 10.86
N ALA A 99 8.99 0.55 9.58
CA ALA A 99 7.68 0.07 9.13
C ALA A 99 7.52 -1.42 9.41
N ALA A 100 8.50 -2.25 9.02
CA ALA A 100 8.49 -3.69 9.22
C ALA A 100 8.36 -4.07 10.70
N MET A 101 9.10 -3.42 11.60
CA MET A 101 8.96 -3.64 13.04
C MET A 101 7.55 -3.32 13.55
N LYS A 102 6.97 -2.19 13.11
CA LYS A 102 5.58 -1.82 13.46
C LYS A 102 4.56 -2.77 12.86
N ILE A 103 4.79 -3.32 11.67
CA ILE A 103 3.91 -4.30 11.03
C ILE A 103 3.87 -5.58 11.84
N ILE A 104 5.03 -6.09 12.26
CA ILE A 104 5.10 -7.28 13.11
C ILE A 104 4.36 -7.04 14.43
N SER A 105 4.54 -5.86 15.05
CA SER A 105 3.87 -5.57 16.33
C SER A 105 2.38 -5.27 16.21
N SER A 106 1.93 -4.70 15.09
CA SER A 106 0.57 -4.11 14.99
C SER A 106 -0.35 -4.89 14.05
N CYS A 107 0.19 -5.53 13.01
CA CYS A 107 -0.58 -6.29 12.03
C CYS A 107 -0.57 -7.78 12.33
N MET A 108 0.56 -8.34 12.78
CA MET A 108 0.64 -9.77 13.11
C MET A 108 0.09 -10.10 14.51
N GLN A 109 0.27 -9.22 15.50
CA GLN A 109 -0.37 -9.42 16.82
C GLN A 109 -1.88 -9.19 16.79
N ALA A 110 -2.41 -8.40 15.86
CA ALA A 110 -3.84 -8.13 15.73
C ALA A 110 -4.64 -9.24 15.01
N ASN A 111 -3.99 -10.35 14.66
CA ASN A 111 -4.59 -11.50 14.00
C ASN A 111 -4.48 -12.81 14.82
N HIS A 112 -4.05 -12.72 16.09
CA HIS A 112 -4.13 -13.78 17.09
C HIS A 112 -5.30 -13.58 18.04
#